data_AF-A0A7V6QMC7-F1
#
_entry.id   AF-A0A7V6QMC7-F1
#
_cell.length_a   1.000
_cell.length_b   1.000
_cell.length_c   1.000
_cell.angle_alpha   90.00
_cell.angle_beta   90.00
_cell.angle_gamma   90.00
#
_symmetry.space_group_name_H-M   'P 1'
#
loop_
_entity.id
_entity.type
_entity.pdbx_description
1 polymer ?
#
loop_
_entity_poly.entity_id
_entity_poly.type
_entity_poly.pdbx_seq_one_letter_code
_entity_poly.pdbx_strand_id
1 'polypeptide(L)'
;MIKEMDIRCHLYGVEFSPKRAEELTGITLENKIEVGEIVSKGRYRGTPIPYGNGELIPPINFKVANDFGLEWIALTIYEHIEIFRNCGVENIDLIIGVFYEGQCNFTLPPKALKLIGKMGIELQVSCYEG
;
A
#
# COMPACT_ATOMS: atom_id res chain seq x y z
N MET A 1 -8.81 19.79 12.10
CA MET A 1 -8.13 20.06 10.83
C MET A 1 -7.18 18.93 10.56
N ILE A 2 -7.28 18.32 9.38
CA ILE A 2 -6.33 17.30 8.93
C ILE A 2 -4.99 17.98 8.65
N LYS A 3 -3.92 17.46 9.25
CA LYS A 3 -2.53 17.91 9.02
C LYS A 3 -1.88 17.08 7.92
N GLU A 4 -2.10 15.78 7.94
CA GLU A 4 -1.47 14.82 7.04
C GLU A 4 -2.37 13.60 6.83
N MET A 5 -2.36 13.04 5.63
CA MET A 5 -2.84 11.70 5.36
C MET A 5 -1.71 10.88 4.73
N ASP A 6 -1.33 9.81 5.39
CA ASP A 6 -0.38 8.83 4.89
C ASP A 6 -1.15 7.65 4.29
N ILE A 7 -1.06 7.49 2.98
CA ILE A 7 -1.77 6.45 2.24
C ILE A 7 -0.75 5.48 1.67
N ARG A 8 -0.91 4.20 1.96
CA ARG A 8 -0.05 3.12 1.46
C ARG A 8 -0.84 1.84 1.29
N CYS A 9 -0.42 1.01 0.34
CA CYS A 9 -0.94 -0.34 0.18
C CYS A 9 0.16 -1.36 0.43
N HIS A 10 -0.06 -2.28 1.36
CA HIS A 10 0.84 -3.39 1.61
C HIS A 10 0.48 -4.55 0.69
N LEU A 11 1.48 -5.10 0.02
CA LEU A 11 1.37 -6.26 -0.86
C LEU A 11 2.28 -7.35 -0.29
N TYR A 12 1.73 -8.51 0.04
CA TYR A 12 2.51 -9.60 0.62
C TYR A 12 1.92 -10.98 0.33
N GLY A 13 2.78 -11.98 0.40
CA GLY A 13 2.44 -13.39 0.20
C GLY A 13 3.66 -14.28 0.34
N VAL A 14 3.43 -15.57 0.60
CA VAL A 14 4.52 -16.53 0.87
C VAL A 14 5.44 -16.78 -0.32
N GLU A 15 4.94 -16.57 -1.55
CA GLU A 15 5.72 -16.66 -2.79
C GLU A 15 5.92 -15.29 -3.45
N PHE A 16 5.54 -14.19 -2.78
CA PHE A 16 5.61 -12.87 -3.38
C PHE A 16 7.06 -12.48 -3.71
N SER A 17 7.32 -12.07 -4.95
CA SER A 17 8.58 -11.42 -5.33
C SER A 17 8.33 -9.96 -5.72
N PRO A 18 8.62 -8.99 -4.82
CA PRO A 18 8.53 -7.56 -5.12
C PRO A 18 9.34 -7.18 -6.36
N LYS A 19 10.59 -7.66 -6.48
CA LYS A 19 11.46 -7.34 -7.62
C LYS A 19 10.82 -7.73 -8.94
N ARG A 20 10.28 -8.95 -9.03
CA ARG A 20 9.61 -9.42 -10.25
C ARG A 20 8.37 -8.59 -10.57
N ALA A 21 7.62 -8.17 -9.55
CA ALA A 21 6.46 -7.29 -9.75
C ALA A 21 6.87 -5.91 -10.30
N GLU A 22 7.95 -5.32 -9.78
CA GLU A 22 8.48 -4.05 -10.31
C GLU A 22 8.92 -4.19 -11.78
N GLU A 23 9.63 -5.27 -12.12
CA GLU A 23 10.09 -5.54 -13.49
C GLU A 23 8.93 -5.68 -14.50
N LEU A 24 7.82 -6.31 -14.09
CA LEU A 24 6.66 -6.55 -14.97
C LEU A 24 5.70 -5.37 -15.06
N THR A 25 5.60 -4.55 -14.01
CA THR A 25 4.64 -3.43 -13.95
C THR A 25 5.28 -2.09 -14.26
N GLY A 26 6.60 -1.96 -14.08
CA GLY A 26 7.30 -0.67 -14.10
C GLY A 26 7.04 0.20 -12.87
N ILE A 27 6.33 -0.32 -11.86
CA ILE A 27 6.04 0.38 -10.60
C ILE A 27 7.18 0.12 -9.62
N THR A 28 7.60 1.16 -8.90
CA THR A 28 8.52 1.01 -7.76
C THR A 28 7.74 0.77 -6.48
N LEU A 29 8.11 -0.28 -5.72
CA LEU A 29 7.63 -0.55 -4.37
C LEU A 29 8.69 -0.12 -3.35
N GLU A 30 8.20 0.36 -2.21
CA GLU A 30 8.99 0.75 -1.05
C GLU A 30 9.01 -0.36 0.00
N ASN A 31 9.93 -0.27 0.97
CA ASN A 31 10.03 -1.23 2.10
C ASN A 31 10.00 -2.71 1.67
N LYS A 32 10.63 -3.00 0.54
CA LYS A 32 10.62 -4.33 -0.09
C LYS A 32 11.44 -5.34 0.72
N ILE A 33 10.96 -6.57 0.73
CA ILE A 33 11.66 -7.73 1.29
C ILE A 33 11.39 -8.92 0.37
N GLU A 34 12.43 -9.60 -0.09
CA GLU A 34 12.29 -10.86 -0.83
C GLU A 34 12.17 -12.05 0.13
N VAL A 35 11.49 -13.11 -0.32
CA VAL A 35 11.44 -14.39 0.40
C VAL A 35 12.87 -14.89 0.64
N GLY A 36 13.17 -15.25 1.88
CA GLY A 36 14.48 -15.75 2.29
C GLY A 36 15.50 -14.65 2.63
N GLU A 37 15.19 -13.37 2.45
CA GLU A 37 16.08 -12.27 2.82
C GLU A 37 16.30 -12.24 4.35
N ILE A 38 17.53 -11.94 4.78
CA ILE A 38 17.87 -11.81 6.20
C ILE A 38 17.89 -10.33 6.57
N VAL A 39 16.94 -9.93 7.41
CA VAL A 39 16.77 -8.53 7.84
C VAL A 39 17.39 -8.28 9.22
N SER A 40 17.78 -7.02 9.47
CA SER A 40 18.42 -6.58 10.72
C SER A 40 17.45 -6.15 11.82
N LYS A 41 16.15 -6.05 11.53
CA LYS A 41 15.11 -5.54 12.44
C LYS A 41 13.83 -6.37 12.35
N GLY A 42 12.94 -6.20 13.34
CA GLY A 42 11.63 -6.84 13.38
C GLY A 42 11.64 -8.27 13.90
N ARG A 43 10.49 -8.94 13.77
CA ARG A 43 10.22 -10.27 14.34
C ARG A 43 11.19 -11.36 13.87
N TYR A 44 11.65 -11.27 12.62
CA TYR A 44 12.53 -12.26 11.97
C TYR A 44 13.98 -11.80 11.89
N ARG A 45 14.42 -10.91 12.81
CA ARG A 45 15.80 -10.42 12.82
C ARG A 45 16.81 -11.56 12.84
N GLY A 46 17.72 -11.57 11.88
CA GLY A 46 18.79 -12.57 11.77
C GLY A 46 18.33 -13.94 11.27
N THR A 47 17.08 -14.07 10.82
CA THR A 47 16.54 -15.29 10.20
C THR A 47 15.98 -14.96 8.82
N PRO A 48 16.00 -15.92 7.86
CA PRO A 48 15.34 -15.74 6.56
C PRO A 48 13.85 -15.40 6.72
N ILE A 49 13.38 -14.36 6.05
CA ILE A 49 11.97 -13.95 6.05
C ILE A 49 11.14 -14.98 5.27
N PRO A 50 9.99 -15.46 5.82
CA PRO A 50 9.21 -16.52 5.18
C PRO A 50 8.19 -16.04 4.12
N TYR A 51 8.19 -14.75 3.75
CA TYR A 51 7.25 -14.16 2.79
C TYR A 51 7.88 -12.97 2.06
N GLY A 52 7.36 -12.64 0.89
CA GLY A 52 7.68 -11.38 0.22
C GLY A 52 6.79 -10.26 0.71
N ASN A 53 7.33 -9.04 0.72
CA ASN A 53 6.59 -7.83 1.10
C ASN A 53 7.01 -6.64 0.24
N GLY A 54 6.06 -5.77 -0.09
CA GLY A 54 6.34 -4.46 -0.67
C GLY A 54 5.20 -3.47 -0.39
N GLU A 55 5.54 -2.19 -0.30
CA GLU A 55 4.59 -1.12 -0.07
C GLU A 55 4.43 -0.27 -1.34
N LEU A 56 3.20 -0.17 -1.83
CA LEU A 56 2.86 0.80 -2.87
C LEU A 56 2.49 2.13 -2.20
N ILE A 57 3.27 3.16 -2.49
CA ILE A 57 3.11 4.50 -1.93
C ILE A 57 2.93 5.49 -3.09
N PRO A 58 2.03 6.49 -2.99
CA PRO A 58 1.85 7.46 -4.05
C PRO A 58 3.14 8.26 -4.27
N PRO A 59 3.53 8.53 -5.53
CA PRO A 59 4.60 9.47 -5.82
C PRO A 59 4.30 10.86 -5.23
N ILE A 60 5.35 11.64 -4.93
CA ILE A 60 5.23 12.91 -4.19
C ILE A 60 4.22 13.90 -4.77
N ASN A 61 4.10 13.94 -6.11
CA ASN A 61 3.16 14.82 -6.81
C ASN A 61 1.69 14.42 -6.61
N PHE A 62 1.41 13.17 -6.25
CA PHE A 62 0.06 12.71 -5.90
C PHE A 62 -0.24 12.88 -4.41
N LYS A 63 0.77 12.87 -3.54
CA LYS A 63 0.60 13.10 -2.09
C LYS A 63 0.09 14.51 -1.75
N VAL A 64 0.37 15.48 -2.62
CA VAL A 64 -0.08 16.88 -2.46
C VAL A 64 -1.45 17.16 -3.09
N ALA A 65 -2.06 16.17 -3.74
CA ALA A 65 -3.41 16.30 -4.28
C ALA A 65 -4.45 16.29 -3.15
N ASN A 66 -5.67 16.72 -3.46
CA ASN A 66 -6.77 16.79 -2.48
C ASN A 66 -7.15 15.42 -1.88
N ASP A 67 -6.77 14.32 -2.53
CA ASP A 67 -7.02 12.95 -2.08
C ASP A 67 -5.77 12.25 -1.54
N PHE A 68 -4.65 12.97 -1.39
CA PHE A 68 -3.37 12.46 -0.91
C PHE A 68 -2.85 11.22 -1.65
N GLY A 69 -3.29 11.03 -2.91
CA GLY A 69 -2.88 9.92 -3.77
C GLY A 69 -3.72 8.66 -3.66
N LEU A 70 -4.88 8.69 -2.99
CA LEU A 70 -5.77 7.52 -2.89
C LEU A 70 -6.24 7.02 -4.25
N GLU A 71 -6.64 7.92 -5.15
CA GLU A 71 -7.08 7.54 -6.49
C GLU A 71 -5.95 6.92 -7.30
N TRP A 72 -4.72 7.42 -7.13
CA TRP A 72 -3.55 6.86 -7.78
C TRP A 72 -3.27 5.43 -7.31
N ILE A 73 -3.30 5.17 -5.99
CA ILE A 73 -3.14 3.80 -5.47
C ILE A 73 -4.25 2.90 -6.00
N ALA A 74 -5.50 3.32 -5.88
CA ALA A 74 -6.65 2.49 -6.27
C ALA A 74 -6.60 2.13 -7.77
N LEU A 75 -6.22 3.08 -8.63
CA LEU A 75 -6.06 2.85 -10.07
C LEU A 75 -4.88 1.92 -10.35
N THR A 76 -3.72 2.18 -9.74
CA THR A 76 -2.50 1.40 -9.94
C THR A 76 -2.72 -0.07 -9.56
N ILE A 77 -3.34 -0.34 -8.40
CA ILE A 77 -3.67 -1.71 -8.03
C ILE A 77 -4.66 -2.30 -9.02
N TYR A 78 -5.72 -1.57 -9.38
CA TYR A 78 -6.74 -2.07 -10.30
C TYR A 78 -6.17 -2.48 -11.67
N GLU A 79 -5.22 -1.71 -12.20
CA GLU A 79 -4.59 -1.98 -13.50
C GLU A 79 -3.61 -3.18 -13.45
N HIS A 80 -2.99 -3.45 -12.29
CA HIS A 80 -1.90 -4.42 -12.16
C HIS A 80 -2.18 -5.58 -11.20
N ILE A 81 -3.39 -5.70 -10.63
CA ILE A 81 -3.71 -6.69 -9.59
C ILE A 81 -3.42 -8.13 -10.02
N GLU A 82 -3.68 -8.48 -11.27
CA GLU A 82 -3.41 -9.82 -11.79
C GLU A 82 -1.91 -10.07 -11.96
N ILE A 83 -1.12 -9.05 -12.29
CA ILE A 83 0.35 -9.17 -12.34
C ILE A 83 0.90 -9.36 -10.93
N PHE A 84 0.42 -8.58 -9.95
CA PHE A 84 0.81 -8.73 -8.56
C PHE A 84 0.49 -10.13 -8.02
N ARG A 85 -0.72 -10.65 -8.29
CA ARG A 85 -1.11 -12.02 -7.93
C ARG A 85 -0.22 -13.08 -8.59
N ASN A 86 0.07 -12.93 -9.87
CA ASN A 86 0.99 -13.83 -10.59
C ASN A 86 2.44 -13.77 -10.07
N CYS A 87 2.81 -12.67 -9.39
CA CYS A 87 4.07 -12.54 -8.69
C CYS A 87 4.03 -13.07 -7.25
N GLY A 88 2.90 -13.62 -6.79
CA GLY A 88 2.75 -14.26 -5.48
C GLY A 88 2.11 -13.40 -4.40
N VAL A 89 1.50 -12.25 -4.73
CA VAL A 89 0.70 -11.48 -3.76
C VAL A 89 -0.57 -12.24 -3.41
N GLU A 90 -0.75 -12.51 -2.12
CA GLU A 90 -1.94 -13.18 -1.57
C GLU A 90 -2.84 -12.19 -0.84
N ASN A 91 -2.24 -11.17 -0.22
CA ASN A 91 -2.91 -10.18 0.60
C ASN A 91 -2.59 -8.76 0.14
N ILE A 92 -3.60 -7.91 0.18
CA ILE A 92 -3.55 -6.50 -0.24
C ILE A 92 -4.25 -5.67 0.82
N ASP A 93 -3.46 -4.92 1.60
CA ASP A 93 -4.00 -4.12 2.71
C ASP A 93 -3.82 -2.64 2.41
N LEU A 94 -4.93 -1.94 2.12
CA LEU A 94 -4.94 -0.51 1.88
C LEU A 94 -5.16 0.26 3.19
N ILE A 95 -4.16 1.02 3.60
CA ILE A 95 -4.14 1.72 4.88
C ILE A 95 -4.05 3.23 4.66
N ILE A 96 -4.89 3.97 5.37
CA ILE A 96 -4.87 5.42 5.49
C ILE A 96 -4.61 5.79 6.96
N GLY A 97 -3.47 6.42 7.23
CA GLY A 97 -3.20 7.10 8.50
C GLY A 97 -3.59 8.58 8.40
N VAL A 98 -4.52 9.04 9.22
CA VAL A 98 -5.00 10.43 9.23
C VAL A 98 -4.50 11.12 10.50
N PHE A 99 -3.66 12.13 10.36
CA PHE A 99 -3.14 12.92 11.47
C PHE A 99 -3.85 14.27 11.52
N TYR A 100 -4.42 14.64 12.67
CA TYR A 100 -5.31 15.81 12.78
C TYR A 100 -5.25 16.51 14.14
N GLU A 101 -5.71 17.77 14.18
CA GLU A 101 -6.01 18.51 15.43
C GLU A 101 -7.50 18.89 15.49
N GLY A 102 -8.20 18.57 16.58
CA GLY A 102 -9.60 18.96 16.76
C GLY A 102 -10.54 18.14 15.88
N GLN A 103 -11.23 18.75 14.91
CA GLN A 103 -12.17 18.01 14.06
C GLN A 103 -11.48 17.14 13.01
N CYS A 104 -11.82 15.84 12.98
CA CYS A 104 -11.40 14.85 11.99
C CYS A 104 -12.56 14.52 11.02
N ASN A 105 -12.89 15.48 10.16
CA ASN A 105 -13.84 15.27 9.08
C ASN A 105 -13.06 15.25 7.75
N PHE A 106 -13.23 14.20 6.97
CA PHE A 106 -12.65 14.08 5.63
C PHE A 106 -13.57 13.25 4.74
N THR A 107 -13.36 13.34 3.43
CA THR A 107 -14.10 12.58 2.44
C THR A 107 -13.12 11.81 1.58
N LEU A 108 -13.52 10.62 1.15
CA LEU A 108 -12.74 9.81 0.23
C LEU A 108 -13.33 9.91 -1.18
N PRO A 109 -12.51 10.04 -2.24
CA PRO A 109 -13.01 10.12 -3.61
C PRO A 109 -13.90 8.93 -3.99
N PRO A 110 -15.13 9.16 -4.52
CA PRO A 110 -16.02 8.09 -4.94
C PRO A 110 -15.42 7.15 -5.98
N LYS A 111 -14.57 7.67 -6.88
CA LYS A 111 -13.89 6.88 -7.90
C LYS A 111 -12.93 5.87 -7.28
N ALA A 112 -12.13 6.28 -6.29
CA ALA A 112 -11.24 5.39 -5.56
C ALA A 112 -12.03 4.31 -4.80
N LEU A 113 -13.08 4.71 -4.06
CA LEU A 113 -13.94 3.77 -3.32
C LEU A 113 -14.58 2.73 -4.23
N LYS A 114 -15.01 3.11 -5.44
CA LYS A 114 -15.58 2.19 -6.43
C LYS A 114 -14.55 1.15 -6.90
N LEU A 115 -13.31 1.56 -7.14
CA LEU A 115 -12.24 0.64 -7.55
C LEU A 115 -11.87 -0.32 -6.42
N ILE A 116 -11.69 0.20 -5.21
CA ILE A 116 -11.40 -0.59 -4.01
C ILE A 116 -12.48 -1.66 -3.79
N GLY A 117 -13.75 -1.24 -3.80
CA GLY A 117 -14.88 -2.16 -3.65
C GLY A 117 -14.98 -3.19 -4.78
N LYS A 118 -14.67 -2.81 -6.03
CA LYS A 118 -14.65 -3.74 -7.18
C LYS A 118 -13.57 -4.81 -7.04
N MET A 119 -12.42 -4.46 -6.46
CA MET A 119 -11.32 -5.40 -6.21
C MET A 119 -11.55 -6.28 -4.99
N GLY A 120 -12.52 -5.95 -4.14
CA GLY A 120 -12.77 -6.66 -2.88
C GLY A 120 -11.68 -6.42 -1.84
N ILE A 121 -10.98 -5.27 -1.91
CA ILE A 121 -9.91 -4.91 -0.98
C ILE A 121 -10.51 -4.16 0.21
N GLU A 122 -10.07 -4.52 1.41
CA GLU A 122 -10.45 -3.80 2.63
C GLU A 122 -9.72 -2.45 2.70
N LEU A 123 -10.45 -1.42 3.15
CA LEU A 123 -9.88 -0.11 3.42
C LEU A 123 -9.81 0.10 4.94
N GLN A 124 -8.59 0.15 5.47
CA GLN A 124 -8.36 0.49 6.86
C GLN A 124 -8.06 1.99 6.99
N VAL A 125 -8.79 2.67 7.87
CA VAL A 125 -8.53 4.07 8.20
C VAL A 125 -8.26 4.20 9.69
N SER A 126 -7.10 4.74 10.03
CA SER A 126 -6.67 4.98 11.41
C SER A 126 -6.47 6.48 11.61
N CYS A 127 -7.10 7.06 12.63
CA CYS A 127 -7.04 8.49 12.91
C CYS A 127 -6.25 8.76 14.19
N TYR A 128 -5.33 9.70 14.13
CA TYR A 128 -4.41 10.07 15.21
C TYR A 128 -4.51 11.57 15.50
N GLU A 129 -4.98 11.91 16.69
CA GLU A 129 -5.02 13.30 17.16
C GLU A 129 -3.64 13.70 17.72
N GLY A 130 -3.15 14.89 17.37
CA GLY A 130 -1.89 15.42 17.91
C GLY A 130 -1.57 16.83 17.50
#